data_AF-A0A928GA31-F1
#
_entry.id   AF-A0A928GA31-F1
#
_cell.length_a   1.000
_cell.length_b   1.000
_cell.length_c   1.000
_cell.angle_alpha   90.00
_cell.angle_beta   90.00
_cell.angle_gamma   90.00
#
_symmetry.space_group_name_H-M   'P 1'
#
loop_
_entity.id
_entity.type
_entity.pdbx_description
1 polymer ?
#
loop_
_entity_poly.entity_id
_entity_poly.type
_entity_poly.pdbx_seq_one_letter_code
_entity_poly.pdbx_strand_id
1 'polypeptide(L)'
;MNGEKNNSAAYIAATVAIILWGFSFVWTNSLLINDVPVFTYLFIRLAIAGLLLLTVSKAIGKLQRVSAKDMLWMALMAFCEPFIYFLGETYGMLATGSATIAAVIIATIPVFCLIVEKIVWRVPFNIYKVCGILLTIPGIVMVVFQDGAISIEHAYGIALLFMAVCASIGYSMVVKRLTAKYNTITITTYQFVLGALFFLPFFMLFGIEGVTPKLLSWEILLPLLSLAVLCSCLCFGLWISSIGKLGITRTNIFSALIPAVSAVGAFALGQEELSGLRVAGIAIVIAGVILAQREIK
;
A
#
# COMPACT_ATOMS: atom_id res chain seq x y z
N MET A 1 33.66 15.03 -8.83
CA MET A 1 33.01 14.63 -7.57
C MET A 1 31.76 15.47 -7.39
N ASN A 2 30.64 15.04 -7.97
CA ASN A 2 29.39 15.80 -7.96
C ASN A 2 28.63 15.54 -6.66
N GLY A 3 28.23 16.61 -6.00
CA GLY A 3 27.75 16.64 -4.62
C GLY A 3 26.66 15.62 -4.30
N GLU A 4 26.90 14.84 -3.25
CA GLU A 4 25.86 14.17 -2.49
C GLU A 4 24.94 15.24 -1.91
N LYS A 5 23.91 15.64 -2.67
CA LYS A 5 22.77 16.37 -2.11
C LYS A 5 22.28 15.56 -0.90
N ASN A 6 22.18 16.23 0.24
CA ASN A 6 21.79 15.65 1.52
C ASN A 6 20.44 14.91 1.40
N ASN A 7 20.49 13.60 1.11
CA ASN A 7 19.34 12.76 0.82
C ASN A 7 18.60 12.35 2.11
N SER A 8 19.08 12.78 3.28
CA SER A 8 18.50 12.47 4.60
C SER A 8 17.01 12.79 4.66
N ALA A 9 16.57 13.91 4.08
CA ALA A 9 15.16 14.27 4.03
C ALA A 9 14.30 13.26 3.24
N ALA A 10 14.84 12.66 2.17
CA ALA A 10 14.13 11.65 1.38
C ALA A 10 14.05 10.30 2.11
N TYR A 11 15.09 9.96 2.87
CA TYR A 11 15.08 8.79 3.74
C TYR A 11 14.07 8.96 4.89
N ILE A 12 14.06 10.11 5.57
CA ILE A 12 13.06 10.41 6.61
C ILE A 12 11.64 10.34 6.03
N ALA A 13 11.41 10.96 4.86
CA ALA A 13 10.12 10.91 4.18
C ALA A 13 9.67 9.47 3.87
N ALA A 14 10.58 8.61 3.38
CA ALA A 14 10.28 7.21 3.11
C ALA A 14 9.93 6.45 4.41
N THR A 15 10.71 6.62 5.47
CA THR A 15 10.46 5.99 6.77
C THR A 15 9.11 6.41 7.35
N VAL A 16 8.79 7.71 7.35
CA VAL A 16 7.52 8.23 7.86
C VAL A 16 6.35 7.66 7.05
N ALA A 17 6.46 7.63 5.72
CA ALA A 17 5.43 7.05 4.86
C ALA A 17 5.17 5.58 5.19
N ILE A 18 6.23 4.79 5.39
CA ILE A 18 6.11 3.37 5.72
C ILE A 18 5.51 3.13 7.11
N ILE A 19 5.89 3.93 8.11
CA ILE A 19 5.29 3.81 9.45
C ILE A 19 3.79 4.07 9.37
N LEU A 20 3.39 5.14 8.69
CA LEU A 20 1.97 5.48 8.52
C LEU A 20 1.21 4.45 7.66
N TRP A 21 1.83 3.86 6.64
CA TRP A 21 1.22 2.74 5.90
C TRP A 21 1.14 1.47 6.74
N GLY A 22 2.09 1.18 7.63
CA GLY A 22 1.95 0.11 8.62
C GLY A 22 0.72 0.31 9.51
N PHE A 23 0.53 1.52 10.05
CA PHE A 23 -0.69 1.87 10.80
C PHE A 23 -1.96 1.86 9.96
N SER A 24 -1.87 2.00 8.63
CA SER A 24 -3.04 1.96 7.75
C SER A 24 -3.75 0.59 7.78
N PHE A 25 -3.02 -0.50 7.97
CA PHE A 25 -3.61 -1.83 8.17
C PHE A 25 -4.41 -1.88 9.47
N VAL A 26 -3.85 -1.32 10.54
CA VAL A 26 -4.47 -1.26 11.87
C VAL A 26 -5.75 -0.41 11.85
N TRP A 27 -5.71 0.76 11.20
CA TRP A 27 -6.89 1.61 11.03
C TRP A 27 -7.95 0.99 10.12
N THR A 28 -7.52 0.30 9.06
CA THR A 28 -8.45 -0.45 8.20
C THR A 28 -9.12 -1.55 8.99
N ASN A 29 -8.37 -2.33 9.77
CA ASN A 29 -8.90 -3.37 10.63
C ASN A 29 -9.87 -2.82 11.69
N SER A 30 -9.60 -1.66 12.29
CA SER A 30 -10.55 -0.97 13.17
C SER A 30 -11.90 -0.73 12.50
N LEU A 31 -11.91 -0.31 11.22
CA LEU A 31 -13.14 -0.09 10.46
C LEU A 31 -13.87 -1.40 10.16
N LEU A 32 -13.12 -2.45 9.81
CA LEU A 32 -13.68 -3.78 9.51
C LEU A 32 -14.30 -4.44 10.76
N ILE A 33 -13.62 -4.38 11.91
CA ILE A 33 -14.14 -4.87 13.21
C ILE A 33 -15.42 -4.13 13.62
N ASN A 34 -15.57 -2.87 13.19
CA ASN A 34 -16.77 -2.06 13.45
C ASN A 34 -17.87 -2.23 12.40
N ASP A 35 -17.77 -3.25 11.54
CA ASP A 35 -18.74 -3.59 10.48
C ASP A 35 -18.98 -2.42 9.52
N VAL A 36 -17.99 -1.56 9.30
CA VAL A 36 -18.11 -0.50 8.30
C VAL A 36 -18.01 -1.13 6.91
N PRO A 37 -19.04 -1.01 6.04
CA PRO A 37 -19.01 -1.70 4.76
C PRO A 37 -17.83 -1.23 3.90
N VAL A 38 -17.20 -2.17 3.21
CA VAL A 38 -15.95 -1.95 2.46
C VAL A 38 -16.09 -0.79 1.45
N PHE A 39 -17.14 -0.83 0.64
CA PHE A 39 -17.37 0.21 -0.37
C PHE A 39 -17.71 1.58 0.24
N THR A 40 -18.31 1.62 1.44
CA THR A 40 -18.57 2.86 2.18
C THR A 40 -17.27 3.55 2.55
N TYR A 41 -16.41 2.88 3.30
CA TYR A 41 -15.22 3.54 3.82
C TYR A 41 -14.18 3.79 2.72
N LEU A 42 -14.02 2.88 1.75
CA LEU A 42 -13.09 3.10 0.63
C LEU A 42 -13.49 4.34 -0.18
N PHE A 43 -14.78 4.48 -0.51
CA PHE A 43 -15.24 5.66 -1.23
C PHE A 43 -15.07 6.93 -0.41
N ILE A 44 -15.49 6.95 0.87
CA ILE A 44 -15.36 8.15 1.72
C ILE A 44 -13.89 8.53 1.90
N ARG A 45 -13.00 7.57 2.17
CA ARG A 45 -11.55 7.77 2.27
C ARG A 45 -11.00 8.45 1.02
N LEU A 46 -11.33 7.90 -0.16
CA LEU A 46 -10.85 8.40 -1.45
C LEU A 46 -11.47 9.75 -1.81
N ALA A 47 -12.74 9.97 -1.49
CA ALA A 47 -13.43 11.23 -1.72
C ALA A 47 -12.82 12.36 -0.88
N ILE A 48 -12.61 12.13 0.43
CA ILE A 48 -11.94 13.10 1.31
C ILE A 48 -10.53 13.40 0.80
N ALA A 49 -9.73 12.36 0.52
CA ALA A 49 -8.36 12.55 0.03
C ALA A 49 -8.33 13.27 -1.32
N GLY A 50 -9.20 12.88 -2.26
CA GLY A 50 -9.31 13.48 -3.58
C GLY A 50 -9.73 14.95 -3.54
N LEU A 51 -10.74 15.29 -2.73
CA LEU A 51 -11.18 16.67 -2.53
C LEU A 51 -10.08 17.52 -1.86
N LEU A 52 -9.41 16.99 -0.83
CA LEU A 52 -8.33 17.69 -0.15
C LEU A 52 -7.15 17.93 -1.09
N LEU A 53 -6.70 16.92 -1.83
CA LEU A 53 -5.61 17.06 -2.81
C LEU A 53 -5.99 18.00 -3.94
N LEU A 54 -7.23 17.94 -4.44
CA LEU A 54 -7.70 18.83 -5.51
C LEU A 54 -7.75 20.29 -5.06
N THR A 55 -8.24 20.55 -3.85
CA THR A 55 -8.31 21.91 -3.29
C THR A 55 -6.93 22.46 -3.01
N VAL A 56 -6.06 21.70 -2.31
CA VAL A 56 -4.69 22.12 -2.00
C VAL A 56 -3.87 22.31 -3.28
N SER A 57 -3.92 21.39 -4.23
CA SER A 57 -3.13 21.47 -5.48
C SER A 57 -3.51 22.66 -6.34
N LYS A 58 -4.80 23.05 -6.37
CA LYS A 58 -5.28 24.27 -7.02
C LYS A 58 -4.83 25.52 -6.26
N ALA A 59 -4.97 25.54 -4.93
CA ALA A 59 -4.61 26.68 -4.10
C ALA A 59 -3.12 27.04 -4.20
N ILE A 60 -2.23 26.04 -4.27
CA ILE A 60 -0.79 26.26 -4.44
C ILE A 60 -0.34 26.40 -5.91
N GLY A 61 -1.27 26.35 -6.87
CA GLY A 61 -0.98 26.49 -8.30
C GLY A 61 -0.11 25.37 -8.90
N LYS A 62 -0.04 24.19 -8.27
CA LYS A 62 0.80 23.07 -8.74
C LYS A 62 0.04 21.99 -9.51
N LEU A 63 -1.28 22.10 -9.62
CA LEU A 63 -2.07 21.18 -10.44
C LEU A 63 -1.80 21.42 -11.94
N GLN A 64 -1.10 20.49 -12.57
CA GLN A 64 -0.81 20.57 -14.00
C GLN A 64 -1.98 20.03 -14.83
N ARG A 65 -2.15 20.60 -16.03
CA ARG A 65 -3.07 20.06 -17.03
C ARG A 65 -2.48 18.79 -17.64
N VAL A 66 -3.24 17.70 -17.59
CA VAL A 66 -2.83 16.40 -18.14
C VAL A 66 -3.31 16.29 -19.60
N SER A 67 -2.48 15.73 -20.47
CA SER A 67 -2.85 15.52 -21.87
C SER A 67 -3.91 14.42 -21.99
N ALA A 68 -4.73 14.43 -23.04
CA ALA A 68 -5.76 13.39 -23.22
C ALA A 68 -5.18 11.97 -23.25
N LYS A 69 -4.00 11.79 -23.85
CA LYS A 69 -3.28 10.51 -23.88
C LYS A 69 -2.79 10.10 -22.48
N ASP A 70 -2.27 11.06 -21.71
CA ASP A 70 -1.79 10.80 -20.36
C ASP A 70 -2.93 10.65 -19.34
N MET A 71 -4.15 11.11 -19.66
CA MET A 71 -5.34 10.84 -18.84
C MET A 71 -5.66 9.35 -18.75
N LEU A 72 -5.49 8.61 -19.85
CA LEU A 72 -5.65 7.15 -19.83
C LEU A 72 -4.61 6.49 -18.91
N TRP A 73 -3.39 7.01 -18.87
CA TRP A 73 -2.36 6.53 -17.95
C TRP A 73 -2.68 6.90 -16.48
N MET A 74 -3.25 8.09 -16.22
CA MET A 74 -3.73 8.45 -14.88
C MET A 74 -4.88 7.53 -14.44
N ALA A 75 -5.81 7.22 -15.35
CA ALA A 75 -6.90 6.30 -15.11
C ALA A 75 -6.39 4.87 -14.85
N LEU A 76 -5.45 4.38 -15.66
CA LEU A 76 -4.85 3.06 -15.44
C LEU A 76 -4.09 2.99 -14.11
N MET A 77 -3.36 4.05 -13.74
CA MET A 77 -2.72 4.15 -12.44
C MET A 77 -3.75 4.03 -11.32
N ALA A 78 -4.81 4.83 -11.34
CA ALA A 78 -5.86 4.80 -10.33
C ALA A 78 -6.65 3.48 -10.32
N PHE A 79 -6.75 2.82 -11.48
CA PHE A 79 -7.37 1.51 -11.62
C PHE A 79 -6.53 0.42 -10.96
N CYS A 80 -5.22 0.42 -11.17
CA CYS A 80 -4.31 -0.47 -10.44
C CYS A 80 -4.31 -0.15 -8.94
N GLU A 81 -4.04 1.10 -8.59
CA GLU A 81 -3.98 1.58 -7.21
C GLU A 81 -4.47 3.04 -7.15
N PRO A 82 -5.62 3.32 -6.51
CA PRO A 82 -6.17 2.52 -5.42
C PRO A 82 -7.19 1.42 -5.77
N PHE A 83 -7.79 1.37 -6.97
CA PHE A 83 -9.00 0.55 -7.18
C PHE A 83 -8.82 -0.97 -6.95
N ILE A 84 -8.07 -1.68 -7.79
CA ILE A 84 -7.86 -3.12 -7.63
C ILE A 84 -7.06 -3.43 -6.36
N TYR A 85 -6.03 -2.62 -6.08
CA TYR A 85 -5.19 -2.80 -4.89
C TYR A 85 -6.00 -2.71 -3.59
N PHE A 86 -6.80 -1.65 -3.36
CA PHE A 86 -7.57 -1.53 -2.11
C PHE A 86 -8.69 -2.57 -2.01
N LEU A 87 -9.29 -3.01 -3.14
CA LEU A 87 -10.22 -4.13 -3.10
C LEU A 87 -9.55 -5.41 -2.62
N GLY A 88 -8.39 -5.77 -3.20
CA GLY A 88 -7.64 -6.96 -2.82
C GLY A 88 -7.10 -6.90 -1.40
N GLU A 89 -6.54 -5.76 -1.00
CA GLU A 89 -6.03 -5.53 0.35
C GLU A 89 -7.14 -5.64 1.40
N THR A 90 -8.26 -4.95 1.17
CA THR A 90 -9.34 -4.85 2.15
C THR A 90 -10.10 -6.16 2.30
N TYR A 91 -10.58 -6.73 1.20
CA TYR A 91 -11.31 -8.01 1.27
C TYR A 91 -10.36 -9.15 1.64
N GLY A 92 -9.09 -9.06 1.25
CA GLY A 92 -8.05 -9.98 1.70
C GLY A 92 -7.90 -9.96 3.23
N MET A 93 -7.76 -8.78 3.81
CA MET A 93 -7.68 -8.58 5.26
C MET A 93 -8.95 -9.01 5.99
N LEU A 94 -10.12 -8.71 5.42
CA LEU A 94 -11.41 -9.11 5.98
C LEU A 94 -11.54 -10.65 6.03
N ALA A 95 -11.15 -11.33 4.95
CA ALA A 95 -11.25 -12.78 4.85
C ALA A 95 -10.16 -13.53 5.65
N THR A 96 -8.98 -12.95 5.81
CA THR A 96 -7.94 -13.53 6.69
C THR A 96 -8.15 -13.17 8.15
N GLY A 97 -8.91 -12.11 8.45
CA GLY A 97 -9.12 -11.59 9.80
C GLY A 97 -7.87 -10.99 10.44
N SER A 98 -6.85 -10.62 9.64
CA SER A 98 -5.56 -10.15 10.17
C SER A 98 -4.91 -9.06 9.31
N ALA A 99 -4.69 -7.91 9.95
CA ALA A 99 -3.85 -6.82 9.50
C ALA A 99 -2.40 -7.29 9.31
N THR A 100 -1.88 -8.11 10.23
CA THR A 100 -0.51 -8.65 10.16
C THR A 100 -0.30 -9.53 8.93
N ILE A 101 -1.22 -10.46 8.65
CA ILE A 101 -1.15 -11.33 7.47
C ILE A 101 -1.18 -10.49 6.18
N ALA A 102 -2.11 -9.54 6.10
CA ALA A 102 -2.20 -8.62 4.97
C ALA A 102 -0.90 -7.85 4.76
N ALA A 103 -0.37 -7.23 5.82
CA ALA A 103 0.87 -6.47 5.77
C ALA A 103 2.07 -7.32 5.32
N VAL A 104 2.20 -8.56 5.81
CA VAL A 104 3.26 -9.49 5.41
C VAL A 104 3.21 -9.80 3.92
N ILE A 105 2.02 -10.13 3.39
CA ILE A 105 1.87 -10.46 1.97
C ILE A 105 2.13 -9.21 1.11
N ILE A 106 1.60 -8.06 1.48
CA ILE A 106 1.84 -6.80 0.76
C ILE A 106 3.33 -6.40 0.78
N ALA A 107 4.06 -6.63 1.88
CA ALA A 107 5.50 -6.34 1.95
C ALA A 107 6.35 -7.17 0.97
N THR A 108 5.77 -8.18 0.31
CA THR A 108 6.43 -8.96 -0.75
C THR A 108 6.37 -8.29 -2.12
N ILE A 109 5.67 -7.16 -2.30
CA ILE A 109 5.62 -6.41 -3.57
C ILE A 109 7.02 -6.24 -4.19
N PRO A 110 8.07 -5.83 -3.46
CA PRO A 110 9.41 -5.68 -4.05
C PRO A 110 9.99 -6.98 -4.60
N VAL A 111 9.67 -8.12 -3.99
CA VAL A 111 10.08 -9.46 -4.46
C VAL A 111 9.37 -9.79 -5.77
N PHE A 112 8.05 -9.59 -5.85
CA PHE A 112 7.31 -9.86 -7.09
C PHE A 112 7.67 -8.88 -8.21
N CYS A 113 7.97 -7.61 -7.89
CA CYS A 113 8.54 -6.67 -8.85
C CYS A 113 9.82 -7.22 -9.49
N LEU A 114 10.75 -7.78 -8.71
CA LEU A 114 11.98 -8.38 -9.25
C LEU A 114 11.68 -9.56 -10.20
N ILE A 115 10.72 -10.41 -9.85
CA ILE A 115 10.30 -11.54 -10.69
C ILE A 115 9.74 -11.05 -12.02
N VAL A 116 8.84 -10.07 -11.99
CA VAL A 116 8.30 -9.44 -13.20
C VAL A 116 9.41 -8.77 -14.01
N GLU A 117 10.37 -8.12 -13.36
CA GLU A 117 11.50 -7.50 -14.05
C GLU A 117 12.37 -8.52 -14.80
N LYS A 118 12.61 -9.69 -14.20
CA LYS A 118 13.32 -10.80 -14.83
C LYS A 118 12.56 -11.36 -16.02
N ILE A 119 11.25 -11.52 -15.91
CA ILE A 119 10.44 -12.14 -16.97
C ILE A 119 10.26 -11.17 -18.14
N VAL A 120 9.90 -9.91 -17.86
CA VAL A 120 9.54 -8.91 -18.86
C VAL A 120 10.76 -8.26 -19.49
N TRP A 121 11.74 -7.83 -18.66
CA TRP A 121 12.92 -7.10 -19.13
C TRP A 121 14.19 -7.94 -19.14
N ARG A 122 14.12 -9.23 -18.79
CA ARG A 122 15.25 -10.17 -18.80
C ARG A 122 16.44 -9.72 -17.93
N VAL A 123 16.19 -8.87 -16.94
CA VAL A 123 17.22 -8.38 -16.02
C VAL A 123 17.81 -9.56 -15.25
N PRO A 124 19.14 -9.79 -15.25
CA PRO A 124 19.72 -10.93 -14.57
C PRO A 124 19.50 -10.88 -13.05
N PHE A 125 19.30 -12.06 -12.46
CA PHE A 125 19.27 -12.22 -11.01
C PHE A 125 20.68 -12.48 -10.49
N ASN A 126 21.03 -11.80 -9.42
CA ASN A 126 22.19 -12.18 -8.62
C ASN A 126 21.75 -13.20 -7.55
N ILE A 127 22.72 -13.84 -6.90
CA ILE A 127 22.44 -14.84 -5.86
C ILE A 127 21.65 -14.26 -4.68
N TYR A 128 21.85 -12.99 -4.33
CA TYR A 128 21.12 -12.34 -3.23
C TYR A 128 19.63 -12.16 -3.55
N LYS A 129 19.28 -11.81 -4.79
CA LYS A 129 17.89 -11.76 -5.28
C LYS A 129 17.21 -13.11 -5.12
N VAL A 130 17.84 -14.18 -5.60
CA VAL A 130 17.28 -15.54 -5.50
C VAL A 130 17.13 -15.97 -4.03
N CYS A 131 18.19 -15.83 -3.23
CA CYS A 131 18.15 -16.20 -1.82
C CYS A 131 17.12 -15.39 -1.02
N GLY A 132 17.01 -14.08 -1.28
CA GLY A 132 16.04 -13.22 -0.62
C GLY A 132 14.60 -13.61 -0.95
N ILE A 133 14.31 -13.91 -2.22
CA ILE A 133 12.99 -14.41 -2.65
C ILE A 133 12.67 -15.75 -1.98
N LEU A 134 13.62 -16.69 -1.97
CA LEU A 134 13.40 -17.99 -1.33
C LEU A 134 13.23 -17.86 0.20
N LEU A 135 13.88 -16.88 0.82
CA LEU A 135 13.79 -16.63 2.26
C LEU A 135 12.44 -16.02 2.67
N THR A 136 11.74 -15.27 1.82
CA THR A 136 10.42 -14.73 2.19
C THR A 136 9.35 -15.83 2.30
N ILE A 137 9.45 -16.91 1.52
CA ILE A 137 8.47 -18.01 1.50
C ILE A 137 8.23 -18.61 2.90
N PRO A 138 9.25 -19.12 3.63
CA PRO A 138 9.03 -19.68 4.96
C PRO A 138 8.49 -18.66 5.96
N GLY A 139 8.89 -17.39 5.86
CA GLY A 139 8.37 -16.33 6.73
C GLY A 139 6.88 -16.07 6.52
N ILE A 140 6.42 -16.03 5.27
CA ILE A 140 4.99 -15.93 4.93
C ILE A 140 4.23 -17.14 5.49
N VAL A 141 4.77 -18.35 5.31
CA VAL A 141 4.14 -19.58 5.83
C VAL A 141 4.01 -19.52 7.35
N MET A 142 5.04 -19.09 8.08
CA MET A 142 4.98 -18.99 9.54
C MET A 142 3.91 -18.01 10.04
N VAL A 143 3.70 -16.90 9.33
CA VAL A 143 2.72 -15.88 9.72
C VAL A 143 1.29 -16.33 9.37
N VAL A 144 1.11 -16.89 8.18
CA VAL A 144 -0.20 -17.30 7.65
C VAL A 144 -0.73 -18.55 8.35
N PHE A 145 0.12 -19.56 8.58
CA PHE A 145 -0.31 -20.87 9.08
C PHE A 145 -0.21 -21.00 10.60
N GLN A 146 -0.06 -19.89 11.34
CA GLN A 146 0.02 -19.96 12.79
C GLN A 146 -1.24 -20.55 13.43
N ASP A 147 -2.41 -20.17 12.92
CA ASP A 147 -3.70 -20.51 13.55
C ASP A 147 -4.20 -21.91 13.13
N GLY A 148 -3.36 -22.69 12.45
CA GLY A 148 -3.64 -24.07 12.06
C GLY A 148 -4.11 -24.23 10.61
N ALA A 149 -5.18 -24.99 10.40
CA ALA A 149 -5.67 -25.33 9.07
C ALA A 149 -6.30 -24.11 8.37
N ILE A 150 -5.93 -23.88 7.11
CA ILE A 150 -6.48 -22.82 6.27
C ILE A 150 -7.91 -23.17 5.88
N SER A 151 -8.87 -22.32 6.28
CA SER A 151 -10.23 -22.36 5.74
C SER A 151 -10.25 -21.87 4.29
N ILE A 152 -11.30 -22.23 3.54
CA ILE A 152 -11.47 -21.75 2.15
C ILE A 152 -11.50 -20.22 2.09
N GLU A 153 -12.15 -19.58 3.08
CA GLU A 153 -12.20 -18.12 3.20
C GLU A 153 -10.80 -17.52 3.38
N HIS A 154 -9.97 -18.15 4.21
CA HIS A 154 -8.62 -17.71 4.45
C HIS A 154 -7.74 -17.84 3.19
N ALA A 155 -7.87 -18.94 2.44
CA ALA A 155 -7.19 -19.11 1.15
C ALA A 155 -7.64 -18.07 0.11
N TYR A 156 -8.94 -17.76 0.07
CA TYR A 156 -9.50 -16.71 -0.78
C TYR A 156 -8.94 -15.33 -0.40
N GLY A 157 -8.84 -15.04 0.90
CA GLY A 157 -8.22 -13.80 1.39
C GLY A 157 -6.77 -13.66 0.95
N ILE A 158 -5.96 -14.72 1.05
CA ILE A 158 -4.58 -14.74 0.55
C ILE A 158 -4.53 -14.47 -0.96
N ALA A 159 -5.42 -15.06 -1.74
CA ALA A 159 -5.48 -14.82 -3.19
C ALA A 159 -5.81 -13.36 -3.52
N LEU A 160 -6.72 -12.73 -2.77
CA LEU A 160 -7.05 -11.31 -2.91
C LEU A 160 -5.86 -10.41 -2.54
N LEU A 161 -5.08 -10.76 -1.51
CA LEU A 161 -3.86 -10.02 -1.16
C LEU A 161 -2.82 -10.12 -2.28
N PHE A 162 -2.66 -11.29 -2.92
CA PHE A 162 -1.78 -11.42 -4.10
C PHE A 162 -2.31 -10.67 -5.33
N MET A 163 -3.63 -10.56 -5.50
CA MET A 163 -4.21 -9.67 -6.51
C MET A 163 -3.82 -8.21 -6.24
N ALA A 164 -3.81 -7.76 -4.99
CA ALA A 164 -3.30 -6.43 -4.63
C ALA A 164 -1.80 -6.29 -4.94
N VAL A 165 -0.98 -7.30 -4.61
CA VAL A 165 0.45 -7.33 -5.00
C VAL A 165 0.62 -7.14 -6.51
N CYS A 166 -0.12 -7.90 -7.33
CA CYS A 166 -0.11 -7.76 -8.79
C CYS A 166 -0.53 -6.36 -9.26
N ALA A 167 -1.56 -5.79 -8.65
CA ALA A 167 -2.02 -4.44 -8.97
C ALA A 167 -0.96 -3.38 -8.66
N SER A 168 -0.25 -3.48 -7.54
CA SER A 168 0.80 -2.54 -7.17
C SER A 168 2.02 -2.60 -8.11
N ILE A 169 2.34 -3.76 -8.69
CA ILE A 169 3.36 -3.89 -9.74
C ILE A 169 2.95 -3.10 -10.98
N GLY A 170 1.69 -3.26 -11.43
CA GLY A 170 1.14 -2.50 -12.56
C GLY A 170 1.16 -0.99 -12.29
N TYR A 171 0.73 -0.58 -11.09
CA TYR A 171 0.80 0.80 -10.63
C TYR A 171 2.23 1.37 -10.71
N SER A 172 3.23 0.65 -10.18
CA SER A 172 4.64 1.08 -10.17
C SER A 172 5.17 1.36 -11.58
N MET A 173 4.80 0.54 -12.56
CA MET A 173 5.18 0.74 -13.96
C MET A 173 4.57 2.02 -14.56
N VAL A 174 3.29 2.27 -14.26
CA VAL A 174 2.57 3.45 -14.76
C VAL A 174 3.07 4.73 -14.09
N VAL A 175 3.28 4.71 -12.77
CA VAL A 175 3.80 5.87 -12.02
C VAL A 175 5.16 6.30 -12.52
N LYS A 176 6.08 5.36 -12.78
CA LYS A 176 7.41 5.68 -13.31
C LYS A 176 7.34 6.47 -14.62
N ARG A 177 6.37 6.17 -15.48
CA ARG A 177 6.13 6.90 -16.73
C ARG A 177 5.56 8.30 -16.47
N LEU A 178 4.63 8.42 -15.53
CA LEU A 178 3.96 9.68 -15.20
C LEU A 178 4.90 10.67 -14.48
N THR A 179 5.74 10.19 -13.56
CA THR A 179 6.69 11.02 -12.81
C THR A 179 7.79 11.63 -13.68
N ALA A 180 8.03 11.08 -14.87
CA ALA A 180 8.93 11.67 -15.87
C ALA A 180 8.35 12.93 -16.54
N LYS A 181 7.03 13.17 -16.44
CA LYS A 181 6.33 14.28 -17.12
C LYS A 181 5.61 15.23 -16.18
N TYR A 182 5.08 14.71 -15.07
CA TYR A 182 4.21 15.44 -14.16
C TYR A 182 4.80 15.47 -12.75
N ASN A 183 4.52 16.54 -12.03
CA ASN A 183 4.91 16.67 -10.64
C ASN A 183 4.08 15.72 -9.74
N THR A 184 4.66 15.35 -8.60
CA THR A 184 4.06 14.43 -7.63
C THR A 184 2.64 14.82 -7.23
N ILE A 185 2.40 16.11 -6.97
CA ILE A 185 1.11 16.62 -6.48
C ILE A 185 0.01 16.41 -7.54
N THR A 186 0.33 16.62 -8.81
CA THR A 186 -0.60 16.36 -9.91
C THR A 186 -0.94 14.88 -9.97
N ILE A 187 0.08 14.01 -9.96
CA ILE A 187 -0.12 12.56 -10.04
C ILE A 187 -0.99 12.07 -8.89
N THR A 188 -0.69 12.43 -7.63
CA THR A 188 -1.48 12.01 -6.48
C THR A 188 -2.90 12.57 -6.51
N THR A 189 -3.08 13.82 -6.94
CA THR A 189 -4.42 14.41 -7.06
C THR A 189 -5.29 13.62 -8.03
N TYR A 190 -4.78 13.33 -9.25
CA TYR A 190 -5.52 12.52 -10.21
C TYR A 190 -5.72 11.08 -9.73
N GLN A 191 -4.74 10.49 -9.03
CA GLN A 191 -4.85 9.14 -8.46
C GLN A 191 -6.07 9.01 -7.54
N PHE A 192 -6.21 9.93 -6.58
CA PHE A 192 -7.29 9.86 -5.59
C PHE A 192 -8.64 10.35 -6.14
N VAL A 193 -8.65 11.36 -7.03
CA VAL A 193 -9.88 11.81 -7.69
C VAL A 193 -10.45 10.71 -8.60
N LEU A 194 -9.63 10.13 -9.47
CA LEU A 194 -10.06 9.04 -10.35
C LEU A 194 -10.39 7.78 -9.55
N GLY A 195 -9.64 7.48 -8.49
CA GLY A 195 -9.96 6.41 -7.55
C GLY A 195 -11.36 6.57 -6.94
N ALA A 196 -11.68 7.75 -6.41
CA ALA A 196 -13.01 8.04 -5.87
C ALA A 196 -14.10 7.87 -6.95
N LEU A 197 -13.84 8.31 -8.19
CA LEU A 197 -14.77 8.13 -9.31
C LEU A 197 -14.98 6.65 -9.68
N PHE A 198 -13.94 5.82 -9.63
CA PHE A 198 -14.10 4.38 -9.87
C PHE A 198 -14.88 3.67 -8.77
N PHE A 199 -14.73 4.09 -7.52
CA PHE A 199 -15.50 3.53 -6.40
C PHE A 199 -16.92 4.09 -6.30
N LEU A 200 -17.21 5.27 -6.85
CA LEU A 200 -18.53 5.91 -6.78
C LEU A 200 -19.70 5.00 -7.18
N PRO A 201 -19.72 4.30 -8.33
CA PRO A 201 -20.83 3.41 -8.67
C PRO A 201 -21.00 2.26 -7.68
N PHE A 202 -19.89 1.67 -7.19
CA PHE A 202 -19.94 0.58 -6.20
C PHE A 202 -20.40 1.09 -4.83
N PHE A 203 -20.02 2.31 -4.46
CA PHE A 203 -20.55 2.97 -3.28
C PHE A 203 -22.06 3.18 -3.38
N MET A 204 -22.55 3.69 -4.51
CA MET A 204 -23.99 3.92 -4.70
C MET A 204 -24.79 2.61 -4.65
N LEU A 205 -24.24 1.51 -5.16
CA LEU A 205 -24.92 0.21 -5.22
C LEU A 205 -24.79 -0.62 -3.93
N PHE A 206 -23.63 -0.57 -3.25
CA PHE A 206 -23.28 -1.51 -2.18
C PHE A 206 -22.78 -0.84 -0.89
N GLY A 207 -22.54 0.48 -0.90
CA GLY A 207 -21.93 1.21 0.21
C GLY A 207 -22.78 2.34 0.78
N ILE A 208 -23.86 2.76 0.12
CA ILE A 208 -24.64 3.92 0.53
C ILE A 208 -25.38 3.67 1.85
N GLU A 209 -25.84 2.43 2.08
CA GLU A 209 -26.50 2.02 3.32
C GLU A 209 -25.55 2.06 4.54
N GLY A 210 -24.25 1.97 4.31
CA GLY A 210 -23.23 2.12 5.36
C GLY A 210 -23.07 3.55 5.86
N VAL A 211 -23.67 4.55 5.19
CA VAL A 211 -23.66 5.95 5.63
C VAL A 211 -24.70 6.14 6.74
N THR A 212 -24.32 5.73 7.94
CA THR A 212 -25.14 5.86 9.15
C THR A 212 -24.52 6.88 10.10
N PRO A 213 -25.27 7.37 11.11
CA PRO A 213 -24.71 8.22 12.17
C PRO A 213 -23.53 7.57 12.91
N LYS A 214 -23.39 6.24 12.87
CA LYS A 214 -22.25 5.50 13.43
C LYS A 214 -20.93 5.98 12.84
N LEU A 215 -20.89 6.42 11.58
CA LEU A 215 -19.67 6.95 10.95
C LEU A 215 -19.09 8.19 11.65
N LEU A 216 -19.90 8.90 12.45
CA LEU A 216 -19.47 10.06 13.22
C LEU A 216 -18.91 9.68 14.60
N SER A 217 -18.96 8.40 15.00
CA SER A 217 -18.32 7.93 16.22
C SER A 217 -16.80 8.09 16.09
N TRP A 218 -16.12 8.44 17.19
CA TRP A 218 -14.66 8.58 17.17
C TRP A 218 -13.93 7.28 16.80
N GLU A 219 -14.52 6.14 17.10
CA GLU A 219 -14.00 4.80 16.78
C GLU A 219 -13.93 4.54 15.26
N ILE A 220 -14.80 5.17 14.47
CA ILE A 220 -14.80 5.04 13.00
C ILE A 220 -14.18 6.27 12.34
N LEU A 221 -14.55 7.46 12.82
CA LEU A 221 -14.13 8.72 12.21
C LEU A 221 -12.62 8.93 12.30
N LEU A 222 -11.99 8.61 13.44
CA LEU A 222 -10.55 8.81 13.61
C LEU A 222 -9.72 7.90 12.70
N PRO A 223 -9.95 6.57 12.62
CA PRO A 223 -9.28 5.72 11.64
C PRO A 223 -9.54 6.16 10.18
N LEU A 224 -10.79 6.51 9.86
CA LEU A 224 -11.18 6.92 8.50
C LEU A 224 -10.46 8.21 8.05
N LEU A 225 -10.43 9.22 8.91
CA LEU A 225 -9.71 10.47 8.64
C LEU A 225 -8.19 10.26 8.61
N SER A 226 -7.66 9.39 9.47
CA SER A 226 -6.23 9.04 9.45
C SER A 226 -5.85 8.37 8.14
N LEU A 227 -6.67 7.44 7.65
CA LEU A 227 -6.50 6.80 6.35
C LEU A 227 -6.62 7.80 5.19
N ALA A 228 -7.58 8.72 5.23
CA ALA A 228 -7.80 9.68 4.16
C ALA A 228 -6.71 10.76 4.10
N VAL A 229 -6.30 11.31 5.23
CA VAL A 229 -5.36 12.44 5.28
C VAL A 229 -3.93 11.95 5.38
N LEU A 230 -3.62 11.12 6.38
CA LEU A 230 -2.24 10.69 6.64
C LEU A 230 -1.80 9.67 5.60
N CYS A 231 -2.57 8.60 5.39
CA CYS A 231 -2.16 7.54 4.47
C CYS A 231 -2.34 7.92 3.00
N SER A 232 -3.48 8.52 2.64
CA SER A 232 -3.80 8.79 1.23
C SER A 232 -3.17 10.09 0.72
N CYS A 233 -3.17 11.19 1.48
CA CYS A 233 -2.54 12.43 1.02
C CYS A 233 -1.04 12.49 1.35
N LEU A 234 -0.69 12.38 2.64
CA LEU A 234 0.69 12.62 3.10
C LEU A 234 1.63 11.48 2.65
N CYS A 235 1.29 10.21 2.91
CA CYS A 235 2.20 9.10 2.58
C CYS A 235 2.48 8.97 1.09
N PHE A 236 1.45 9.03 0.23
CA PHE A 236 1.67 8.96 -1.22
C PHE A 236 2.52 10.13 -1.73
N GLY A 237 2.32 11.34 -1.18
CA GLY A 237 3.16 12.50 -1.49
C GLY A 237 4.63 12.29 -1.09
N LEU A 238 4.87 11.84 0.14
CA LEU A 238 6.21 11.53 0.65
C LEU A 238 6.86 10.40 -0.15
N TRP A 239 6.13 9.32 -0.41
CA TRP A 239 6.61 8.14 -1.12
C TRP A 239 7.02 8.44 -2.57
N ILE A 240 6.16 9.10 -3.35
CA ILE A 240 6.49 9.45 -4.74
C ILE A 240 7.66 10.45 -4.78
N SER A 241 7.73 11.39 -3.83
CA SER A 241 8.89 12.28 -3.69
C SER A 241 10.18 11.51 -3.39
N SER A 242 10.13 10.50 -2.51
CA SER A 242 11.27 9.64 -2.19
C SER A 242 11.69 8.79 -3.38
N ILE A 243 10.75 8.21 -4.15
CA ILE A 243 11.06 7.51 -5.40
C ILE A 243 11.79 8.43 -6.37
N GLY A 244 11.34 9.67 -6.54
CA GLY A 244 11.96 10.64 -7.44
C GLY A 244 13.41 11.02 -7.06
N LYS A 245 13.78 10.93 -5.77
CA LYS A 245 15.12 11.30 -5.27
C LYS A 245 16.05 10.11 -5.04
N LEU A 246 15.53 9.00 -4.50
CA LEU A 246 16.30 7.81 -4.11
C LEU A 246 16.26 6.71 -5.16
N GLY A 247 15.29 6.75 -6.08
CA GLY A 247 14.98 5.65 -7.00
C GLY A 247 14.09 4.58 -6.35
N ILE A 248 13.50 3.74 -7.20
CA ILE A 248 12.52 2.71 -6.81
C ILE A 248 13.16 1.66 -5.88
N THR A 249 14.31 1.09 -6.26
CA THR A 249 14.99 0.03 -5.50
C THR A 249 15.28 0.44 -4.05
N ARG A 250 15.91 1.61 -3.85
CA ARG A 250 16.27 2.09 -2.50
C ARG A 250 15.04 2.42 -1.65
N THR A 251 14.00 2.96 -2.26
CA THR A 251 12.77 3.32 -1.57
C THR A 251 11.99 2.06 -1.14
N ASN A 252 11.92 1.05 -2.01
CA ASN A 252 11.24 -0.22 -1.74
C ASN A 252 11.88 -1.06 -0.62
N ILE A 253 13.15 -0.83 -0.25
CA ILE A 253 13.74 -1.49 0.93
C ILE A 253 12.95 -1.13 2.20
N PHE A 254 12.45 0.11 2.30
CA PHE A 254 11.72 0.55 3.47
C PHE A 254 10.38 -0.17 3.63
N SER A 255 9.72 -0.59 2.55
CA SER A 255 8.43 -1.27 2.64
C SER A 255 8.53 -2.63 3.35
N ALA A 256 9.74 -3.18 3.49
CA ALA A 256 9.98 -4.34 4.34
C ALA A 256 9.54 -4.09 5.78
N LEU A 257 9.54 -2.85 6.30
CA LEU A 257 9.17 -2.57 7.68
C LEU A 257 7.65 -2.52 7.93
N ILE A 258 6.81 -2.49 6.89
CA ILE A 258 5.34 -2.43 7.01
C ILE A 258 4.79 -3.54 7.94
N PRO A 259 5.18 -4.83 7.81
CA PRO A 259 4.63 -5.88 8.64
C PRO A 259 4.99 -5.74 10.12
N ALA A 260 6.22 -5.30 10.43
CA ALA A 260 6.61 -5.05 11.81
C ALA A 260 5.77 -3.93 12.44
N VAL A 261 5.59 -2.82 11.71
CA VAL A 261 4.77 -1.69 12.20
C VAL A 261 3.30 -2.09 12.35
N SER A 262 2.75 -2.80 11.36
CA SER A 262 1.37 -3.29 11.41
C SER A 262 1.15 -4.24 12.58
N ALA A 263 2.04 -5.21 12.78
CA ALA A 263 1.91 -6.21 13.83
C ALA A 263 2.04 -5.58 15.23
N VAL A 264 2.99 -4.67 15.43
CA VAL A 264 3.14 -3.92 16.69
C VAL A 264 1.92 -3.03 16.94
N GLY A 265 1.42 -2.33 15.91
CA GLY A 265 0.25 -1.47 16.03
C GLY A 265 -1.04 -2.24 16.32
N ALA A 266 -1.25 -3.37 15.64
CA ALA A 266 -2.39 -4.25 15.88
C ALA A 266 -2.36 -4.85 17.29
N PHE A 267 -1.18 -5.29 17.75
CA PHE A 267 -0.98 -5.78 19.11
C PHE A 267 -1.23 -4.69 20.16
N ALA A 268 -0.68 -3.49 19.96
CA ALA A 268 -0.83 -2.36 20.90
C ALA A 268 -2.29 -1.90 21.07
N LEU A 269 -3.11 -2.04 20.03
CA LEU A 269 -4.55 -1.74 20.09
C LEU A 269 -5.41 -2.95 20.47
N GLY A 270 -4.80 -4.08 20.84
CA GLY A 270 -5.52 -5.30 21.22
C GLY A 270 -6.32 -5.94 20.09
N GLN A 271 -5.98 -5.65 18.84
CA GLN A 271 -6.65 -6.24 17.67
C GLN A 271 -6.14 -7.65 17.35
N GLU A 272 -4.89 -7.94 17.67
CA GLU A 272 -4.26 -9.22 17.40
C GLU A 272 -3.28 -9.61 18.51
N GLU A 273 -3.17 -10.92 18.77
CA GLU A 273 -2.09 -11.46 19.60
C GLU A 273 -0.80 -11.66 18.79
N LEU A 274 0.33 -11.34 19.41
CA LEU A 274 1.65 -11.43 18.78
C LEU A 274 2.41 -12.66 19.31
N SER A 275 2.28 -13.79 18.63
CA SER A 275 3.03 -15.01 19.00
C SER A 275 4.51 -14.92 18.59
N GLY A 276 5.35 -15.71 19.26
CA GLY A 276 6.76 -15.85 18.86
C GLY A 276 6.94 -16.36 17.42
N LEU A 277 6.01 -17.19 16.92
CA LEU A 277 6.04 -17.70 15.55
C LEU A 277 5.76 -16.58 14.53
N ARG A 278 4.76 -15.74 14.80
CA ARG A 278 4.45 -14.54 13.99
C ARG A 278 5.63 -13.57 13.98
N VAL A 279 6.24 -13.31 15.13
CA VAL A 279 7.43 -12.44 15.23
C VAL A 279 8.59 -12.98 14.39
N ALA A 280 8.89 -14.28 14.51
CA ALA A 280 9.96 -14.91 13.75
C ALA A 280 9.66 -14.89 12.24
N GLY A 281 8.42 -15.18 11.83
CA GLY A 281 7.98 -15.13 10.45
C GLY A 281 8.09 -13.73 9.84
N ILE A 282 7.65 -12.69 10.57
CA ILE A 282 7.83 -11.28 10.18
C ILE A 282 9.32 -10.97 9.99
N ALA A 283 10.18 -11.31 10.95
CA ALA A 283 11.61 -11.05 10.86
C ALA A 283 12.25 -11.72 9.63
N ILE A 284 11.84 -12.96 9.31
CA ILE A 284 12.30 -13.69 8.13
C ILE A 284 11.85 -13.00 6.83
N VAL A 285 10.59 -12.55 6.74
CA VAL A 285 10.12 -11.80 5.56
C VAL A 285 10.90 -10.51 5.39
N ILE A 286 11.11 -9.75 6.47
CA ILE A 286 11.91 -8.52 6.44
C ILE A 286 13.31 -8.80 5.92
N ALA A 287 13.99 -9.81 6.47
CA ALA A 287 15.32 -10.20 6.05
C ALA A 287 15.35 -10.64 4.57
N GLY A 288 14.37 -11.43 4.12
CA GLY A 288 14.24 -11.87 2.74
C GLY A 288 14.05 -10.72 1.76
N VAL A 289 13.15 -9.78 2.07
CA VAL A 289 12.92 -8.59 1.24
C VAL A 289 14.18 -7.73 1.17
N ILE A 290 14.83 -7.43 2.31
CA ILE A 290 16.07 -6.63 2.34
C ILE A 290 17.18 -7.32 1.53
N LEU A 291 17.35 -8.63 1.69
CA LEU A 291 18.35 -9.41 0.96
C LEU A 291 18.07 -9.38 -0.55
N ALA A 292 16.80 -9.49 -0.95
CA ALA A 292 16.41 -9.49 -2.35
C ALA A 292 16.68 -8.13 -3.03
N GLN A 293 16.61 -7.03 -2.29
CA GLN A 293 16.90 -5.69 -2.82
C GLN A 293 18.40 -5.35 -2.87
N ARG A 294 19.29 -6.27 -2.46
CA ARG A 294 20.73 -6.03 -2.47
C ARG A 294 21.30 -6.06 -3.89
N GLU A 295 21.78 -4.91 -4.35
CA GLU A 295 22.54 -4.79 -5.59
C GLU A 295 24.01 -5.19 -5.35
N ILE A 296 24.58 -5.98 -6.26
CA ILE A 296 26.03 -6.21 -6.32
C ILE A 296 26.59 -5.08 -7.19
N LYS A 297 27.53 -4.31 -6.64
CA LYS A 297 28.35 -3.37 -7.41
C LYS A 297 29.42 -4.12 -8.17
#